data_AF-F1BXC4-F1
#
_entry.id   AF-F1BXC4-F1
#
_cell.length_a   1.000
_cell.length_b   1.000
_cell.length_c   1.000
_cell.angle_alpha   90.00
_cell.angle_beta   90.00
_cell.angle_gamma   90.00
#
_symmetry.space_group_name_H-M   'P 1'
#
loop_
_entity.id
_entity.type
_entity.pdbx_description
1 polymer ?
#
loop_
_entity_poly.entity_id
_entity_poly.type
_entity_poly.pdbx_seq_one_letter_code
_entity_poly.pdbx_strand_id
1 'polypeptide(L)' 'VVKFVEASGYVPEIVLYLNEGWTRPHLLSLFAAAGLTPRTALRESKSPAKDLGLLEPGVSEDEILAA' A
#
# COMPACT_ATOMS: atom_id res chain seq x y z
N VAL A 1 16.36 -2.54 0.94
CA VAL A 1 15.56 -2.83 2.16
C VAL A 1 15.71 -4.29 2.56
N VAL A 2 15.26 -5.27 1.77
CA VAL A 2 15.37 -6.72 2.11
C VAL A 2 16.76 -7.13 2.60
N LYS A 3 17.82 -6.80 1.84
CA LYS A 3 19.21 -7.08 2.25
C LYS A 3 19.62 -6.48 3.61
N PHE A 4 19.06 -5.33 3.99
CA PHE A 4 19.35 -4.73 5.31
C PHE A 4 18.64 -5.49 6.43
N VAL A 5 17.43 -5.99 6.18
CA VAL A 5 16.66 -6.81 7.13
C VAL A 5 17.40 -8.14 7.38
N GLU A 6 17.85 -8.79 6.31
CA GLU A 6 18.67 -10.01 6.38
C GLU A 6 19.99 -9.77 7.12
N ALA A 7 20.70 -8.69 6.79
CA ALA A 7 21.96 -8.33 7.46
C ALA A 7 21.79 -8.01 8.95
N SER A 8 20.58 -7.67 9.38
CA SER A 8 20.23 -7.42 10.79
C SER A 8 19.85 -8.71 11.55
N GLY A 9 19.98 -9.89 10.90
CA GLY A 9 19.72 -11.20 11.50
C GLY A 9 18.26 -11.64 11.48
N TYR A 10 17.37 -10.88 10.83
CA TYR A 10 15.97 -11.28 10.65
C TYR A 10 15.80 -12.07 9.36
N VAL A 11 14.89 -13.03 9.37
CA VAL A 11 14.47 -13.76 8.16
C VAL A 11 13.12 -13.19 7.73
N PRO A 12 13.08 -12.28 6.73
CA PRO A 12 11.83 -11.69 6.29
C PRO A 12 11.01 -12.68 5.45
N GLU A 13 9.71 -12.67 5.65
CA GLU A 13 8.78 -13.25 4.69
C GLU A 13 8.63 -12.30 3.50
N ILE A 14 8.88 -12.79 2.28
CA ILE A 14 8.80 -11.99 1.06
C ILE A 14 7.44 -12.24 0.39
N VAL A 15 6.57 -11.23 0.42
CA VAL A 15 5.28 -11.25 -0.27
C VAL A 15 5.40 -10.51 -1.61
N LEU A 16 5.20 -11.24 -2.71
CA LEU A 16 5.16 -10.66 -4.07
C LEU A 16 3.78 -10.06 -4.33
N TYR A 17 3.52 -8.90 -3.72
CA TYR A 17 2.18 -8.30 -3.68
C TYR A 17 1.53 -8.00 -5.03
N LEU A 18 2.30 -7.87 -6.12
CA LEU A 18 1.75 -7.72 -7.47
C LEU A 18 1.16 -9.02 -8.03
N ASN A 19 1.60 -10.17 -7.52
CA ASN A 19 1.16 -11.49 -7.96
C ASN A 19 0.10 -12.07 -7.00
N GLU A 20 0.34 -11.98 -5.70
CA GLU A 20 -0.56 -12.54 -4.68
C GLU A 20 -1.74 -11.61 -4.37
N GLY A 21 -1.60 -10.32 -4.71
CA GLY A 21 -2.56 -9.29 -4.39
C GLY A 21 -2.66 -9.01 -2.88
N TRP A 22 -3.51 -8.06 -2.53
CA TRP A 22 -3.92 -7.82 -1.15
C TRP A 22 -5.43 -7.83 -1.04
N THR A 23 -5.94 -8.31 0.09
CA THR A 23 -7.35 -8.16 0.42
C THR A 23 -7.58 -6.82 1.12
N ARG A 24 -8.78 -6.25 0.97
CA ARG A 24 -9.16 -5.00 1.66
C ARG A 24 -8.93 -5.07 3.19
N PRO A 25 -9.30 -6.14 3.91
CA PRO A 25 -9.02 -6.25 5.35
C PRO A 25 -7.53 -6.27 5.69
N HIS A 26 -6.70 -6.93 4.86
CA HIS A 26 -5.25 -6.92 5.05
C HIS A 26 -4.65 -5.52 4.88
N LEU A 27 -5.05 -4.79 3.82
CA LEU A 27 -4.59 -3.41 3.61
C LEU A 27 -4.95 -2.50 4.79
N LEU A 28 -6.20 -2.56 5.25
CA LEU A 28 -6.64 -1.78 6.41
C LEU A 28 -5.82 -2.09 7.68
N SER A 29 -5.53 -3.37 7.91
CA SER A 29 -4.73 -3.80 9.06
C SER A 29 -3.29 -3.28 8.98
N LEU A 30 -2.68 -3.35 7.79
CA LEU A 30 -1.33 -2.83 7.54
C LEU A 30 -1.27 -1.31 7.70
N PHE A 31 -2.25 -0.59 7.18
CA PHE A 31 -2.32 0.86 7.31
C PHE A 31 -2.51 1.29 8.77
N ALA A 32 -3.40 0.63 9.51
CA ALA A 32 -3.58 0.88 10.94
C ALA A 32 -2.29 0.63 11.73
N ALA A 33 -1.58 -0.48 11.46
CA ALA A 33 -0.31 -0.80 12.10
C ALA A 33 0.80 0.23 11.79
N ALA A 34 0.77 0.83 10.59
CA ALA A 34 1.70 1.85 10.16
C ALA A 34 1.27 3.29 10.54
N GLY A 35 0.07 3.48 11.11
CA GLY A 35 -0.49 4.80 11.38
C GLY A 35 -0.81 5.62 10.12
N LEU A 36 -1.13 4.92 9.01
CA LEU A 36 -1.42 5.52 7.72
C LEU A 36 -2.91 5.48 7.41
N THR A 37 -3.36 6.43 6.60
CA THR A 37 -4.65 6.35 5.89
C THR A 37 -4.43 5.86 4.45
N PRO A 38 -5.45 5.28 3.78
CA PRO A 38 -5.38 4.93 2.36
C PRO A 38 -4.88 6.08 1.47
N ARG A 39 -5.30 7.32 1.76
CA ARG A 39 -4.82 8.52 1.07
C ARG A 39 -3.31 8.70 1.18
N THR A 40 -2.76 8.57 2.38
CA THR A 40 -1.32 8.75 2.62
C THR A 40 -0.47 7.57 2.13
N ALA A 41 -1.06 6.38 2.04
CA ALA A 41 -0.40 5.20 1.49
C ALA A 41 -0.42 5.17 -0.05
N LEU A 42 -1.34 5.91 -0.70
CA LEU A 42 -1.46 5.98 -2.14
C LEU A 42 -0.22 6.62 -2.75
N ARG A 43 0.42 5.89 -3.68
CA ARG A 43 1.56 6.42 -4.40
C ARG A 43 1.09 7.39 -5.47
N GLU A 44 1.56 8.64 -5.44
CA GLU A 44 1.23 9.63 -6.47
C GLU A 44 2.11 9.54 -7.73
N SER A 45 3.38 9.15 -7.56
CA SER A 45 4.35 9.09 -8.66
C SER A 45 4.56 7.66 -9.16
N LYS A 46 4.77 7.46 -10.47
CA LYS A 46 4.96 6.12 -11.07
C LYS A 46 3.85 5.14 -10.68
N SER A 47 2.62 5.63 -10.67
CA SER A 47 1.39 4.89 -10.41
C SER A 47 0.31 5.35 -11.40
N PRO A 48 -0.76 4.57 -11.61
CA PRO A 48 -1.91 5.01 -12.40
C PRO A 48 -2.85 5.95 -11.63
N ALA A 49 -2.52 6.35 -10.39
CA ALA A 49 -3.44 7.04 -9.49
C ALA A 49 -4.00 8.36 -10.07
N LYS A 50 -3.15 9.11 -10.80
CA LYS A 50 -3.56 10.34 -11.48
C LYS A 50 -4.53 10.08 -12.63
N ASP A 51 -4.21 9.10 -13.48
CA ASP A 51 -5.02 8.76 -14.65
C ASP A 51 -6.38 8.15 -14.24
N LEU A 52 -6.43 7.52 -13.07
CA LEU A 52 -7.67 7.03 -12.44
C LEU A 52 -8.44 8.12 -11.66
N GLY A 53 -7.97 9.36 -11.63
CA GLY A 53 -8.62 10.46 -10.91
C GLY A 53 -8.57 10.33 -9.38
N LEU A 54 -7.78 9.40 -8.84
CA LEU A 54 -7.74 9.12 -7.40
C LEU A 54 -7.08 10.23 -6.58
N LEU A 55 -6.35 11.15 -7.23
CA LEU A 55 -5.67 12.26 -6.56
C LEU A 55 -6.59 13.47 -6.32
N GLU A 56 -7.81 13.46 -6.86
CA GLU A 56 -8.69 14.61 -6.78
C GLU A 56 -9.24 14.84 -5.36
N PRO A 57 -9.47 16.12 -4.96
CA PRO A 57 -10.14 16.44 -3.72
C PRO A 57 -11.55 15.84 -3.70
N GLY A 58 -11.89 15.14 -2.62
CA GLY A 58 -13.21 14.53 -2.46
C GLY A 58 -13.27 13.04 -2.77
N VAL A 59 -12.23 12.44 -3.37
CA VAL A 59 -12.13 10.97 -3.48
C VAL A 59 -12.07 10.37 -2.08
N SER A 60 -12.96 9.43 -1.79
CA SER A 60 -13.05 8.76 -0.50
C SER A 60 -11.96 7.70 -0.31
N GLU A 61 -11.72 7.32 0.94
CA GLU A 61 -10.79 6.23 1.25
C GLU A 61 -11.25 4.88 0.69
N ASP A 62 -12.56 4.67 0.60
CA ASP A 62 -13.15 3.47 0.01
C ASP A 62 -12.92 3.38 -1.49
N GLU A 63 -13.02 4.49 -2.22
CA GLU A 63 -12.69 4.54 -3.64
C GLU A 63 -11.21 4.25 -3.90
N ILE A 64 -10.31 4.73 -3.02
CA ILE A 64 -8.87 4.43 -3.11
C ILE A 64 -8.60 2.94 -2.86
N LEU A 65 -9.32 2.31 -1.93
CA LEU A 65 -9.15 0.89 -1.61
C LEU A 65 -9.75 -0.06 -2.64
N ALA A 66 -10.67 0.42 -3.49
CA ALA A 66 -11.37 -0.38 -4.49
C ALA A 66 -10.75 -0.33 -5.89
N ALA A 67 -9.83 0.59 -6.14
CA ALA A 67 -9.15 0.80 -7.42
C ALA A 67 -8.03 -0.23 -7.67
#